data_AF-A0A923AVY0-F1
#
_entry.id   AF-A0A923AVY0-F1
#
_cell.length_a   1.000
_cell.length_b   1.000
_cell.length_c   1.000
_cell.angle_alpha   90.00
_cell.angle_beta   90.00
_cell.angle_gamma   90.00
#
_symmetry.space_group_name_H-M   'P 1'
#
loop_
_entity.id
_entity.type
_entity.pdbx_description
1 polymer ?
#
loop_
_entity_poly.entity_id
_entity_poly.type
_entity_poly.pdbx_seq_one_letter_code
_entity_poly.pdbx_strand_id
1 'polypeptide(L)' 'MTENALLNGRVRLRQPARGYRAGMDAALLAAACPAPPGERVMEAGCGAGAVLMQIAARRPGVALAGLERDPAMAGLA' A
#
# COMPACT_ATOMS: atom_id res chain seq x y z
N MET A 1 -13.60 -11.38 -3.10
CA MET A 1 -12.92 -10.26 -2.42
C MET A 1 -12.62 -10.67 -0.98
N THR A 2 -11.50 -10.23 -0.40
CA THR A 2 -11.20 -10.47 1.02
C THR A 2 -10.57 -9.23 1.64
N GLU A 3 -10.59 -9.13 2.97
CA GLU A 3 -9.89 -8.09 3.73
C GLU A 3 -8.78 -8.74 4.56
N ASN A 4 -7.59 -8.16 4.51
CA ASN A 4 -6.44 -8.63 5.28
C ASN A 4 -5.91 -7.51 6.17
N ALA A 5 -5.59 -7.87 7.42
CA ALA A 5 -4.88 -7.01 8.34
C ALA A 5 -3.38 -7.05 8.02
N LEU A 6 -2.78 -5.88 7.80
CA LEU A 6 -1.35 -5.67 7.65
C LEU A 6 -0.82 -4.86 8.84
N LEU A 7 0.48 -4.92 9.09
CA LEU A 7 1.16 -4.14 10.13
C LEU A 7 0.47 -4.29 11.51
N ASN A 8 0.23 -5.53 11.93
CA ASN A 8 -0.47 -5.86 13.18
C ASN A 8 -1.87 -5.21 13.28
N GLY A 9 -2.60 -5.12 12.17
CA GLY A 9 -3.96 -4.56 12.12
C GLY A 9 -4.06 -3.05 11.98
N ARG A 10 -2.92 -2.33 11.92
CA ARG A 10 -2.90 -0.87 11.69
C ARG A 10 -3.36 -0.48 10.29
N VAL A 11 -3.30 -1.41 9.34
CA VAL A 11 -3.81 -1.25 7.98
C VAL A 11 -4.76 -2.41 7.69
N ARG A 12 -5.96 -2.10 7.19
CA ARG A 12 -6.91 -3.09 6.66
C ARG A 12 -6.97 -2.91 5.15
N LEU A 13 -6.56 -3.94 4.41
CA LEU A 13 -6.44 -3.91 2.96
C LEU A 13 -7.49 -4.82 2.34
N ARG A 14 -8.34 -4.24 1.48
CA ARG A 14 -9.24 -5.00 0.62
C ARG A 14 -8.47 -5.43 -0.63
N GLN A 15 -8.41 -6.73 -0.90
CA GLN A 15 -7.76 -7.27 -2.10
C GLN A 15 -8.47 -8.51 -2.64
N PRO A 16 -8.18 -8.92 -3.90
CA PRO A 16 -8.72 -10.16 -4.45
C PRO A 16 -8.47 -11.37 -3.55
N ALA A 17 -9.43 -12.30 -3.51
CA ALA A 17 -9.29 -13.52 -2.71
C ALA A 17 -8.31 -14.53 -3.32
N ARG A 18 -8.01 -14.39 -4.62
CA ARG A 18 -7.11 -15.23 -5.42
C ARG A 18 -6.33 -14.35 -6.39
N GLY A 19 -5.21 -14.83 -6.90
CA GLY A 19 -4.31 -14.07 -7.77
C GLY A 19 -3.19 -13.38 -6.99
N TYR A 20 -2.61 -12.32 -7.55
CA TYR A 20 -1.60 -11.51 -6.85
C TYR A 20 -2.19 -10.90 -5.58
N ARG A 21 -1.44 -11.01 -4.48
CA ARG A 21 -1.85 -10.55 -3.16
C ARG A 21 -0.66 -9.93 -2.45
N ALA A 22 -0.92 -8.86 -1.72
CA ALA A 22 0.08 -8.22 -0.89
C ALA A 22 0.62 -9.18 0.16
N GLY A 23 1.94 -9.37 0.17
CA GLY A 23 2.66 -10.24 1.09
C GLY A 23 3.66 -9.48 1.95
N MET A 24 4.69 -10.20 2.38
CA MET A 24 5.79 -9.65 3.19
C MET A 24 6.65 -8.65 2.40
N ASP A 25 6.77 -8.83 1.09
CA ASP A 25 7.43 -7.94 0.16
C ASP A 25 6.92 -6.49 0.27
N ALA A 26 5.59 -6.30 0.28
CA ALA A 26 4.98 -4.99 0.43
C ALA A 26 5.32 -4.33 1.78
N ALA A 27 5.36 -5.12 2.85
CA ALA A 27 5.73 -4.64 4.19
C ALA A 27 7.22 -4.25 4.28
N LEU A 28 8.10 -5.03 3.66
CA LEU A 28 9.53 -4.74 3.59
C LEU A 28 9.81 -3.50 2.74
N LEU A 29 9.16 -3.37 1.59
CA LEU A 29 9.29 -2.19 0.73
C LEU A 29 8.80 -0.92 1.44
N ALA A 30 7.64 -0.96 2.10
CA ALA A 30 7.15 0.16 2.89
C ALA A 30 8.10 0.55 4.05
N ALA A 31 8.76 -0.44 4.68
CA ALA A 31 9.73 -0.19 5.74
C ALA A 31 11.04 0.41 5.19
N ALA A 32 11.45 -0.01 3.99
CA ALA A 32 12.67 0.45 3.35
C ALA A 32 12.57 1.88 2.77
N CYS A 33 11.36 2.41 2.58
CA CYS A 33 11.15 3.75 2.03
C CYS A 33 11.42 4.87 3.07
N PRO A 34 12.48 5.69 2.90
CA PRO A 34 12.71 6.84 3.76
C PRO A 34 11.84 8.01 3.30
N ALA A 35 10.65 8.15 3.88
CA ALA A 35 9.77 9.29 3.65
C ALA A 35 9.56 10.09 4.94
N PRO A 36 10.28 11.21 5.16
CA PRO A 36 9.98 12.15 6.24
C PRO A 36 8.71 12.97 5.94
N PRO A 37 8.09 13.58 6.96
CA PRO A 37 6.92 14.44 6.78
C PRO A 37 7.20 15.57 5.77
N GLY A 38 6.22 15.89 4.93
CA GLY A 38 6.33 16.90 3.87
C GLY A 38 6.81 16.36 2.52
N GLU A 39 7.37 15.15 2.49
CA GLU A 39 7.80 14.51 1.24
C GLU A 39 6.63 13.91 0.44
N ARG A 40 6.92 13.64 -0.84
CA ARG A 40 5.99 13.01 -1.78
C ARG A 40 6.55 11.67 -2.24
N VAL A 41 5.78 10.59 -2.09
CA VAL A 41 6.15 9.24 -2.54
C VAL A 41 5.17 8.77 -3.61
N MET A 42 5.71 8.15 -4.66
CA MET A 42 4.93 7.53 -5.73
C MET A 42 5.25 6.03 -5.80
N GLU A 43 4.22 5.20 -5.96
CA GLU A 43 4.36 3.78 -6.30
C GLU A 43 3.79 3.53 -7.71
N ALA A 44 4.62 3.01 -8.61
CA ALA A 44 4.22 2.59 -9.94
C ALA A 44 3.85 1.10 -9.92
N GLY A 45 2.60 0.78 -10.26
CA GLY A 45 2.00 -0.54 -10.07
C GLY A 45 1.58 -0.77 -8.62
N CYS A 46 0.77 0.14 -8.04
CA CYS A 46 0.42 0.06 -6.62
C CYS A 46 -0.58 -1.04 -6.26
N GLY A 47 -1.22 -1.67 -7.24
CA GLY A 47 -2.25 -2.67 -7.00
C GLY A 47 -3.37 -2.12 -6.10
N ALA A 48 -3.62 -2.79 -4.97
CA ALA A 48 -4.59 -2.35 -3.97
C ALA A 48 -4.02 -1.33 -2.96
N GLY A 49 -2.81 -0.80 -3.17
CA GLY A 49 -2.20 0.22 -2.33
C GLY A 49 -1.48 -0.30 -1.07
N ALA A 50 -1.10 -1.59 -1.02
CA ALA A 50 -0.57 -2.22 0.19
C ALA A 50 0.71 -1.58 0.75
N VAL A 51 1.61 -1.13 -0.13
CA VAL A 51 2.86 -0.45 0.26
C VAL A 51 2.53 0.96 0.72
N LEU A 52 1.82 1.74 -0.10
CA LEU A 52 1.42 3.11 0.22
C LEU A 52 0.70 3.21 1.57
N MET A 53 -0.28 2.34 1.83
CA MET A 53 -1.01 2.37 3.11
C MET A 53 -0.12 2.04 4.31
N GLN A 54 0.87 1.14 4.14
CA GLN A 54 1.85 0.86 5.17
C GLN A 54 2.86 2.00 5.36
N ILE A 55 3.21 2.74 4.31
CA ILE A 55 4.00 3.99 4.43
C ILE A 55 3.18 5.02 5.20
N ALA A 56 1.91 5.26 4.83
CA ALA A 56 1.02 6.20 5.53
C ALA A 56 0.94 5.91 7.03
N ALA A 57 0.77 4.63 7.39
CA ALA A 57 0.68 4.21 8.79
C ALA A 57 2.00 4.39 9.57
N ARG A 58 3.15 4.29 8.91
CA ARG A 58 4.49 4.43 9.53
C ARG A 58 4.97 5.89 9.54
N ARG A 59 4.58 6.69 8.55
CA ARG A 59 5.14 8.01 8.23
C ARG A 59 4.01 9.05 8.06
N PRO A 60 3.43 9.54 9.17
CA PRO A 60 2.41 10.57 9.09
C PRO A 60 2.96 11.85 8.44
N GLY A 61 2.14 12.52 7.63
CA GLY A 61 2.52 13.76 6.95
C GLY A 61 3.24 13.58 5.61
N VAL A 62 3.38 12.35 5.09
CA VAL A 62 3.84 12.07 3.73
C VAL A 62 2.67 12.12 2.76
N ALA A 63 2.84 12.78 1.62
CA ALA A 63 1.87 12.73 0.52
C ALA A 63 2.16 11.53 -0.38
N LEU A 64 1.13 10.75 -0.70
CA LEU A 64 1.25 9.49 -1.42
C LEU A 64 0.50 9.54 -2.75
N ALA A 65 1.09 8.95 -3.79
CA ALA A 65 0.44 8.75 -5.08
C ALA A 65 0.65 7.31 -5.56
N GLY A 66 -0.43 6.67 -6.00
CA GLY A 66 -0.38 5.36 -6.65
C GLY A 66 -0.70 5.48 -8.12
N LEU A 67 0.05 4.78 -8.96
CA LEU A 67 -0.30 4.56 -10.36
C LEU A 67 -0.57 3.08 -10.55
N GLU A 68 -1.76 2.74 -11.06
CA GLU A 68 -2.13 1.36 -11.35
C GLU A 68 -2.83 1.31 -12.71
N ARG A 69 -2.50 0.28 -13.50
CA ARG A 69 -3.06 0.05 -14.83
C ARG A 69 -4.43 -0.62 -14.74
N ASP A 70 -4.60 -1.55 -13.80
CA ASP A 70 -5.87 -2.26 -13.61
C ASP A 70 -6.87 -1.37 -12.82
N PRO A 71 -7.98 -0.91 -13.43
CA PRO A 71 -8.95 -0.05 -12.75
C PRO A 71 -9.63 -0.72 -11.55
N ALA A 72 -9.79 -2.05 -11.59
CA ALA A 72 -10.39 -2.78 -10.49
C ALA A 72 -9.47 -2.80 -9.27
N MET A 73 -8.15 -2.91 -9.50
CA MET A 73 -7.15 -2.80 -8.43
C MET A 73 -7.01 -1.36 -7.94
N ALA A 74 -6.96 -0.40 -8.87
CA ALA A 74 -6.90 1.03 -8.54
C ALA A 74 -8.09 1.49 -7.68
N GLY A 75 -9.29 0.96 -7.93
CA GLY A 75 -10.48 1.24 -7.13
C GLY A 75 -10.46 0.66 -5.70
N LEU A 76 -9.44 -0.14 -5.35
CA LEU A 76 -9.23 -0.68 -4.01
C LEU A 76 -8.17 0.09 -3.22
N ALA A 77 -7.36 0.91 -3.89
CA ALA A 77 -6.23 1.64 -3.33
C ALA A 77 -6.65 2.93 -2.60
#